data_AF-A0A7W3NI07-F1
#
_entry.id   AF-A0A7W3NI07-F1
#
_cell.length_a   1.000
_cell.length_b   1.000
_cell.length_c   1.000
_cell.angle_alpha   90.00
_cell.angle_beta   90.00
_cell.angle_gamma   90.00
#
_symmetry.space_group_name_H-M   'P 1'
#
loop_
_entity.id
_entity.type
_entity.pdbx_description
1 polymer ?
#
loop_
_entity_poly.entity_id
_entity_poly.type
_entity_poly.pdbx_seq_one_letter_code
_entity_poly.pdbx_strand_id
1 'polypeptide(L)'
;MTTVTAPATARKRVTDLASAHLAALQRGYLDDQPHAVAALARLRRGAGREAGQLPDLWTLTDTGPLHATPDGARPLSESELVRAEDALHVALTLYALHQQSRRTGMYQADRPGSGRGLGAAVRRMMKPSEIDEPVHKRLVRAGTAPDLTVLAQRLRDIVVLLRREDIALDHALLAGQLYTWQRPGGADLVRREWGRSFHAWHENPNDRATAPASAAEAGSPDTTSTTDTDKDAS
;
A
#
# COMPACT_ATOMS: atom_id res chain seq x y z
N MET A 1 23.92 7.35 30.43
CA MET A 1 23.84 6.28 29.41
C MET A 1 23.64 6.93 28.06
N THR A 2 24.70 7.10 27.28
CA THR A 2 24.62 7.60 25.90
C THR A 2 24.22 6.43 25.02
N THR A 3 22.96 6.39 24.57
CA THR A 3 22.53 5.45 23.53
C THR A 3 23.28 5.77 22.25
N VAL A 4 24.26 4.93 21.90
CA VAL A 4 24.88 4.94 20.58
C VAL A 4 23.83 4.48 19.59
N THR A 5 23.17 5.44 18.93
CA THR A 5 22.24 5.17 17.84
C THR A 5 23.03 4.54 16.70
N ALA A 6 22.77 3.26 16.39
CA ALA A 6 23.37 2.60 15.23
C ALA A 6 23.06 3.38 13.94
N PRO A 7 24.01 3.49 13.00
CA PRO A 7 23.81 4.30 11.81
C PRO A 7 22.66 3.78 10.95
N ALA A 8 21.88 4.72 10.40
CA ALA A 8 20.72 4.39 9.58
C ALA A 8 21.15 3.65 8.30
N THR A 9 20.67 2.42 8.13
CA THR A 9 20.93 1.63 6.92
C THR A 9 20.33 2.32 5.69
N ALA A 10 20.88 2.09 4.50
CA ALA A 10 20.35 2.64 3.24
C ALA A 10 18.85 2.34 3.05
N ARG A 11 18.42 1.11 3.38
CA ARG A 11 17.00 0.72 3.38
C ARG A 11 16.16 1.63 4.27
N LYS A 12 16.63 1.88 5.50
CA LYS A 12 15.92 2.74 6.46
C LYS A 12 15.81 4.17 5.92
N ARG A 13 16.90 4.70 5.36
CA ARG A 13 16.92 6.04 4.75
C ARG A 13 15.88 6.18 3.63
N VAL A 14 15.76 5.17 2.76
CA VAL A 14 14.73 5.13 1.71
C VAL A 14 13.33 5.09 2.29
N THR A 15 13.07 4.23 3.29
CA THR A 15 11.76 4.14 3.95
C THR A 15 11.38 5.44 4.65
N ASP A 16 12.29 6.06 5.38
CA ASP A 16 12.03 7.32 6.09
C ASP A 16 11.72 8.45 5.10
N LEU A 17 12.50 8.56 4.01
CA LEU A 17 12.27 9.57 2.97
C LEU A 17 10.94 9.34 2.24
N ALA A 18 10.61 8.09 1.90
CA ALA A 18 9.32 7.75 1.32
C ALA A 18 8.18 8.15 2.26
N SER A 19 8.29 7.84 3.55
CA SER A 19 7.29 8.20 4.56
C SER A 19 7.05 9.71 4.63
N ALA A 20 8.12 10.51 4.61
CA ALA A 20 8.02 11.97 4.64
C ALA A 20 7.27 12.52 3.41
N HIS A 21 7.64 12.07 2.21
CA HIS A 21 6.97 12.44 0.95
C HIS A 21 5.50 12.02 0.92
N LEU A 22 5.22 10.76 1.26
CA LEU A 22 3.87 10.21 1.27
C LEU A 22 2.97 10.94 2.26
N ALA A 23 3.47 11.24 3.47
CA ALA A 23 2.71 11.95 4.48
C ALA A 23 2.39 13.40 4.04
N ALA A 24 3.34 14.09 3.40
CA ALA A 24 3.10 15.44 2.86
C ALA A 24 2.08 15.43 1.73
N LEU A 25 2.23 14.53 0.75
CA LEU A 25 1.30 14.38 -0.36
C LEU A 25 -0.11 13.98 0.09
N GLN A 26 -0.21 13.07 1.06
CA GLN A 26 -1.50 12.63 1.60
C GLN A 26 -2.23 13.76 2.31
N ARG A 27 -1.56 14.50 3.21
CA ARG A 27 -2.17 15.64 3.90
C ARG A 27 -2.67 16.68 2.89
N GLY A 28 -1.80 17.10 1.97
CA GLY A 28 -2.17 18.09 0.96
C GLY A 28 -3.34 17.62 0.07
N TYR A 29 -3.39 16.34 -0.31
CA TYR A 29 -4.50 15.82 -1.11
C TYR A 29 -5.82 15.74 -0.34
N LEU A 30 -5.79 15.31 0.92
CA LEU A 30 -6.98 15.22 1.77
C LEU A 30 -7.54 16.61 2.13
N ASP A 31 -6.65 17.61 2.22
CA ASP A 31 -7.00 19.02 2.43
C ASP A 31 -7.34 19.76 1.13
N ASP A 32 -7.52 19.03 0.02
CA ASP A 32 -7.83 19.53 -1.33
C ASP A 32 -6.89 20.65 -1.83
N GLN A 33 -5.61 20.57 -1.46
CA GLN A 33 -4.62 21.55 -1.87
C GLN A 33 -4.27 21.38 -3.36
N PRO A 34 -4.43 22.43 -4.19
CA PRO A 34 -4.26 22.31 -5.65
C PRO A 34 -2.90 21.74 -6.08
N HIS A 35 -1.83 22.12 -5.39
CA HIS A 35 -0.47 21.64 -5.69
C HIS A 35 -0.31 20.14 -5.42
N ALA A 36 -0.91 19.60 -4.36
CA ALA A 36 -0.86 18.18 -4.03
C ALA A 36 -1.73 17.36 -4.98
N VAL A 37 -2.92 17.85 -5.34
CA VAL A 37 -3.79 17.23 -6.35
C VAL A 37 -3.06 17.14 -7.70
N ALA A 38 -2.41 18.22 -8.13
CA ALA A 38 -1.62 18.26 -9.35
C ALA A 38 -0.41 17.32 -9.29
N ALA A 39 0.31 17.29 -8.16
CA ALA A 39 1.46 16.39 -7.97
C ALA A 39 1.05 14.91 -8.09
N LEU A 40 -0.04 14.48 -7.44
CA LEU A 40 -0.55 13.12 -7.57
C LEU A 40 -1.01 12.81 -9.00
N ALA A 41 -1.63 13.77 -9.69
CA ALA A 41 -2.00 13.60 -11.10
C ALA A 41 -0.81 13.36 -12.01
N ARG A 42 0.31 14.04 -11.76
CA ARG A 42 1.56 13.83 -12.50
C ARG A 42 2.17 12.47 -12.16
N LEU A 43 2.32 12.14 -10.87
CA LEU A 43 2.89 10.87 -10.41
C LEU A 43 2.15 9.64 -10.96
N ARG A 44 0.82 9.70 -11.11
CA ARG A 44 0.05 8.59 -11.70
C ARG A 44 0.51 8.18 -13.10
N ARG A 45 1.07 9.10 -13.88
CA ARG A 45 1.60 8.80 -15.22
C ARG A 45 2.84 7.92 -15.21
N GLY A 46 3.53 7.81 -14.07
CA GLY A 46 4.71 6.98 -13.89
C GLY A 46 4.48 5.58 -13.33
N ALA A 47 3.28 5.27 -12.84
CA ALA A 47 3.04 3.96 -12.22
C ALA A 47 3.26 2.81 -13.22
N GLY A 48 4.23 1.92 -12.95
CA GLY A 48 4.60 0.81 -13.84
C GLY A 48 5.58 1.18 -14.95
N ARG A 49 6.23 2.35 -14.87
CA ARG A 49 7.29 2.82 -15.77
C ARG A 49 8.58 3.04 -14.98
N GLU A 50 9.70 3.16 -15.69
CA GLU A 50 11.01 3.41 -15.10
C GLU A 50 11.20 4.88 -14.73
N ALA A 51 11.95 5.15 -13.66
CA ALA A 51 12.22 6.50 -13.16
C ALA A 51 12.92 7.38 -14.21
N GLY A 52 13.84 6.80 -15.00
CA GLY A 52 14.58 7.50 -16.06
C GLY A 52 13.73 7.91 -17.27
N GLN A 53 12.52 7.37 -17.43
CA GLN A 53 11.67 7.64 -18.59
C GLN A 53 10.76 8.86 -18.42
N LEU A 54 10.78 9.51 -17.25
CA LEU A 54 9.85 10.59 -16.90
C LEU A 54 10.57 11.77 -16.22
N PRO A 55 11.26 12.62 -17.01
CA PRO A 55 11.97 13.79 -16.48
C PRO A 55 11.05 14.77 -15.75
N ASP A 56 9.76 14.82 -16.11
CA ASP A 56 8.77 15.65 -15.45
C ASP A 56 8.46 15.21 -14.01
N LEU A 57 8.86 14.01 -13.59
CA LEU A 57 8.69 13.53 -12.22
C LEU A 57 9.90 13.82 -11.32
N TRP A 58 11.06 14.15 -11.89
CA TRP A 58 12.27 14.46 -11.11
C TRP A 58 12.10 15.65 -10.18
N THR A 59 11.28 16.64 -10.58
CA THR A 59 10.99 17.83 -9.76
C THR A 59 9.95 17.59 -8.66
N LEU A 60 9.27 16.44 -8.67
CA LEU A 60 8.19 16.13 -7.71
C LEU A 60 8.67 15.33 -6.50
N THR A 61 9.84 14.69 -6.59
CA THR A 61 10.40 13.90 -5.51
C THR A 61 11.77 14.46 -5.17
N ASP A 62 11.86 15.16 -4.04
CA ASP A 62 13.17 15.60 -3.53
C ASP A 62 13.96 14.39 -3.04
N THR A 63 15.01 14.03 -3.78
CA THR A 63 15.97 12.98 -3.44
C THR A 63 17.22 13.53 -2.77
N GLY A 64 17.34 14.86 -2.60
CA GLY A 64 18.45 15.53 -1.92
C GLY A 64 18.85 14.90 -0.57
N PRO A 65 17.91 14.50 0.30
CA PRO A 65 18.23 13.81 1.56
C PRO A 65 18.97 12.46 1.40
N LEU A 66 18.96 11.83 0.23
CA LEU A 66 19.77 10.63 -0.05
C LEU A 66 21.25 10.95 -0.25
N HIS A 67 21.57 12.16 -0.71
CA HIS A 67 22.95 12.62 -0.91
C HIS A 67 23.59 13.14 0.37
N ALA A 68 22.78 13.56 1.35
CA ALA A 68 23.27 13.88 2.68
C ALA A 68 23.92 12.64 3.33
N THR A 69 24.91 12.83 4.18
CA THR A 69 25.50 11.76 4.99
C THR A 69 25.14 12.01 6.45
N PRO A 70 24.16 11.28 7.02
CA PRO A 70 23.82 11.41 8.43
C PRO A 70 25.01 11.08 9.34
N ASP A 71 25.04 11.67 10.53
CA ASP A 71 26.09 11.42 11.51
C ASP A 71 26.25 9.92 11.79
N GLY A 72 27.50 9.45 11.72
CA GLY A 72 27.85 8.05 11.93
C GLY A 72 27.54 7.11 10.76
N ALA A 73 26.91 7.58 9.67
CA ALA A 73 26.68 6.81 8.46
C ALA A 73 27.76 7.09 7.40
N ARG A 74 27.89 6.17 6.43
CA ARG A 74 28.67 6.42 5.22
C ARG A 74 27.79 7.02 4.11
N PRO A 75 28.37 7.76 3.14
CA PRO A 75 27.66 8.12 1.92
C PRO A 75 27.19 6.86 1.18
N LEU A 76 26.07 7.00 0.47
CA LEU A 76 25.61 5.97 -0.45
C LEU A 76 26.49 5.98 -1.70
N SER A 77 26.86 4.80 -2.18
CA SER A 77 27.47 4.68 -3.50
C SER A 77 26.47 5.07 -4.60
N GLU A 78 26.97 5.41 -5.78
CA GLU A 78 26.13 5.71 -6.95
C GLU A 78 25.11 4.59 -7.22
N SER A 79 25.54 3.33 -7.16
CA SER A 79 24.62 2.20 -7.35
C SER A 79 23.54 2.11 -6.27
N GLU A 80 23.82 2.54 -5.04
CA GLU A 80 22.82 2.59 -3.97
C GLU A 80 21.87 3.76 -4.11
N LEU A 81 22.36 4.90 -4.62
CA LEU A 81 21.53 6.06 -4.95
C LEU A 81 20.53 5.71 -6.05
N VAL A 82 20.98 5.13 -7.16
CA VAL A 82 20.09 4.70 -8.26
C VAL A 82 18.99 3.75 -7.75
N ARG A 83 19.36 2.71 -6.98
CA ARG A 83 18.37 1.78 -6.40
C ARG A 83 17.38 2.48 -5.46
N ALA A 84 17.84 3.48 -4.71
CA ALA A 84 17.01 4.25 -3.78
C ALA A 84 16.02 5.15 -4.53
N GLU A 85 16.46 5.83 -5.57
CA GLU A 85 15.64 6.68 -6.44
C GLU A 85 14.58 5.85 -7.18
N ASP A 86 14.97 4.71 -7.75
CA ASP A 86 14.04 3.79 -8.40
C ASP A 86 12.97 3.26 -7.43
N ALA A 87 13.37 2.91 -6.21
CA ALA A 87 12.44 2.44 -5.19
C ALA A 87 11.44 3.53 -4.75
N LEU A 88 11.92 4.77 -4.57
CA LEU A 88 11.07 5.93 -4.27
C LEU A 88 10.09 6.20 -5.41
N HIS A 89 10.58 6.20 -6.64
CA HIS A 89 9.75 6.40 -7.82
C HIS A 89 8.60 5.40 -7.88
N VAL A 90 8.90 4.10 -7.79
CA VAL A 90 7.87 3.06 -7.84
C VAL A 90 6.89 3.22 -6.68
N ALA A 91 7.35 3.44 -5.45
CA ALA A 91 6.47 3.57 -4.29
C ALA A 91 5.53 4.80 -4.37
N LEU A 92 6.05 5.97 -4.76
CA LEU A 92 5.28 7.21 -4.84
C LEU A 92 4.27 7.18 -6.00
N THR A 93 4.64 6.60 -7.14
CA THR A 93 3.73 6.47 -8.28
C THR A 93 2.62 5.45 -8.02
N LEU A 94 2.94 4.34 -7.35
CA LEU A 94 1.93 3.38 -6.87
C LEU A 94 0.98 4.02 -5.85
N TYR A 95 1.51 4.78 -4.90
CA TYR A 95 0.67 5.53 -3.95
C TYR A 95 -0.26 6.52 -4.66
N ALA A 96 0.24 7.28 -5.63
CA ALA A 96 -0.57 8.24 -6.37
C ALA A 96 -1.74 7.58 -7.12
N LEU A 97 -1.54 6.34 -7.59
CA LEU A 97 -2.60 5.51 -8.15
C LEU A 97 -3.56 5.04 -7.05
N HIS A 98 -3.04 4.56 -5.92
CA HIS A 98 -3.84 4.06 -4.79
C HIS A 98 -4.77 5.15 -4.23
N GLN A 99 -4.26 6.36 -4.01
CA GLN A 99 -4.99 7.49 -3.42
C GLN A 99 -6.07 8.08 -4.34
N GLN A 100 -6.03 7.79 -5.65
CA GLN A 100 -6.90 8.43 -6.63
C GLN A 100 -8.39 8.27 -6.30
N SER A 101 -9.12 9.38 -6.19
CA SER A 101 -10.57 9.36 -5.89
C SER A 101 -10.91 8.63 -4.58
N ARG A 102 -9.98 8.58 -3.62
CA ARG A 102 -10.20 8.11 -2.25
C ARG A 102 -10.19 9.31 -1.32
N ARG A 103 -11.20 9.42 -0.47
CA ARG A 103 -11.32 10.48 0.55
C ARG A 103 -10.65 10.09 1.87
N THR A 104 -10.28 8.83 2.00
CA THR A 104 -9.50 8.25 3.10
C THR A 104 -8.03 8.14 2.70
N GLY A 105 -7.12 8.21 3.67
CA GLY A 105 -5.69 8.09 3.41
C GLY A 105 -5.28 6.64 3.12
N MET A 106 -4.76 6.39 1.92
CA MET A 106 -4.32 5.06 1.46
C MET A 106 -2.87 4.74 1.84
N TYR A 107 -2.08 5.75 2.21
CA TYR A 107 -0.81 5.55 2.90
C TYR A 107 -1.05 5.47 4.41
N GLN A 108 -0.72 4.33 4.97
CA GLN A 108 -0.82 4.08 6.39
C GLN A 108 0.41 3.28 6.85
N ALA A 109 1.25 3.88 7.68
CA ALA A 109 2.45 3.22 8.21
C ALA A 109 2.07 1.94 8.98
N ASP A 110 2.84 0.88 8.76
CA ASP A 110 2.69 -0.40 9.43
C ASP A 110 3.23 -0.28 10.86
N ARG A 111 2.32 -0.43 11.82
CA ARG A 111 2.64 -0.56 13.23
C ARG A 111 2.51 -2.03 13.63
N PRO A 112 3.22 -2.49 14.67
CA PRO A 112 3.03 -3.84 15.18
C PRO A 112 1.53 -4.15 15.37
N GLY A 113 1.06 -5.24 14.75
CA GLY A 113 -0.34 -5.66 14.78
C GLY A 113 -1.29 -4.98 13.78
N SER A 114 -0.84 -3.97 13.00
CA SER A 114 -1.71 -3.27 12.05
C SER A 114 -1.89 -3.99 10.70
N GLY A 115 -0.95 -4.87 10.35
CA GLY A 115 -1.03 -5.68 9.13
C GLY A 115 -1.11 -4.84 7.85
N ARG A 116 -0.27 -3.80 7.73
CA ARG A 116 -0.28 -2.87 6.59
C ARG A 116 0.85 -3.11 5.58
N GLY A 117 1.68 -4.13 5.81
CA GLY A 117 2.58 -4.64 4.78
C GLY A 117 1.85 -5.29 3.61
N LEU A 118 2.52 -5.42 2.46
CA LEU A 118 1.91 -5.90 1.21
C LEU A 118 1.23 -7.27 1.36
N GLY A 119 1.87 -8.22 2.04
CA GLY A 119 1.30 -9.55 2.26
C GLY A 119 -0.01 -9.51 3.03
N ALA A 120 -0.03 -8.78 4.16
CA ALA A 120 -1.22 -8.61 4.98
C ALA A 120 -2.34 -7.87 4.22
N ALA A 121 -1.99 -6.83 3.45
CA ALA A 121 -2.95 -6.11 2.61
C ALA A 121 -3.59 -7.03 1.55
N VAL A 122 -2.81 -7.90 0.91
CA VAL A 122 -3.33 -8.91 -0.03
C VAL A 122 -4.20 -9.94 0.70
N ARG A 123 -3.82 -10.38 1.90
CA ARG A 123 -4.62 -11.32 2.70
C ARG A 123 -5.99 -10.73 3.06
N ARG A 124 -6.05 -9.43 3.36
CA ARG A 124 -7.29 -8.70 3.68
C ARG A 124 -8.31 -8.62 2.53
N MET A 125 -7.88 -8.83 1.28
CA MET A 125 -8.80 -8.94 0.15
C MET A 125 -9.54 -10.30 0.11
N MET A 126 -9.15 -11.24 0.96
CA MET A 126 -9.72 -12.58 1.03
C MET A 126 -10.63 -12.72 2.24
N LYS A 127 -11.60 -13.64 2.15
CA LYS A 127 -12.35 -14.03 3.34
C LYS A 127 -11.43 -14.67 4.40
N PRO A 128 -11.71 -14.50 5.70
CA PRO A 128 -10.81 -14.96 6.77
C PRO A 128 -10.49 -16.46 6.73
N SER A 129 -11.45 -17.29 6.30
CA SER A 129 -11.35 -18.75 6.25
C SER A 129 -10.95 -19.31 4.88
N GLU A 130 -10.73 -18.47 3.88
CA GLU A 130 -10.46 -18.90 2.50
C GLU A 130 -9.14 -18.30 1.99
N ILE A 131 -8.50 -18.99 1.06
CA ILE A 131 -7.42 -18.41 0.25
C ILE A 131 -7.99 -18.22 -1.14
N ASP A 132 -8.18 -16.96 -1.54
CA ASP A 132 -8.48 -16.64 -2.94
C ASP A 132 -7.21 -16.91 -3.77
N GLU A 133 -7.20 -18.06 -4.43
CA GLU A 133 -6.05 -18.53 -5.19
C GLU A 133 -5.63 -17.57 -6.33
N PRO A 134 -6.56 -16.96 -7.11
CA PRO A 134 -6.22 -15.89 -8.04
C PRO A 134 -5.47 -14.71 -7.41
N VAL A 135 -5.94 -14.18 -6.29
CA VAL A 135 -5.30 -13.06 -5.59
C VAL A 135 -3.95 -13.45 -5.02
N HIS A 136 -3.86 -14.63 -4.39
CA HIS A 136 -2.61 -15.15 -3.84
C HIS A 136 -1.55 -15.34 -4.95
N LYS A 137 -1.95 -15.91 -6.10
CA LYS A 137 -1.07 -16.07 -7.27
C LYS A 137 -0.53 -14.75 -7.79
N ARG A 138 -1.27 -13.63 -7.68
CA ARG A 138 -0.76 -12.31 -8.08
C ARG A 138 0.40 -11.86 -7.20
N LEU A 139 0.32 -12.06 -5.88
CA LEU A 139 1.42 -11.75 -4.95
C LEU A 139 2.65 -12.62 -5.24
N VAL A 140 2.44 -13.93 -5.44
CA VAL A 140 3.53 -14.86 -5.80
C VAL A 140 4.19 -14.42 -7.12
N ARG A 141 3.39 -14.10 -8.14
CA ARG A 141 3.90 -13.58 -9.42
C ARG A 141 4.65 -12.28 -9.24
N ALA A 142 4.19 -11.33 -8.42
CA ALA A 142 4.95 -10.11 -8.15
C ALA A 142 6.34 -10.45 -7.58
N GLY A 143 6.41 -11.36 -6.60
CA GLY A 143 7.68 -11.78 -5.98
C GLY A 143 8.69 -12.45 -6.89
N THR A 144 8.24 -12.99 -8.04
CA THR A 144 9.06 -13.67 -9.05
C THR A 144 9.27 -12.83 -10.32
N ALA A 145 9.07 -11.52 -10.25
CA ALA A 145 9.43 -10.62 -11.35
C ALA A 145 10.93 -10.75 -11.70
N PRO A 146 11.31 -10.71 -12.99
CA PRO A 146 12.72 -10.77 -13.40
C PRO A 146 13.47 -9.47 -13.14
N ASP A 147 12.77 -8.33 -13.11
CA ASP A 147 13.34 -7.00 -12.92
C ASP A 147 12.33 -6.06 -12.22
N LEU A 148 12.80 -4.87 -11.85
CA LEU A 148 12.00 -3.89 -11.12
C LEU A 148 10.84 -3.33 -11.97
N THR A 149 11.01 -3.21 -13.28
CA THR A 149 9.98 -2.68 -14.19
C THR A 149 8.78 -3.63 -14.25
N VAL A 150 9.03 -4.93 -14.43
CA VAL A 150 7.99 -5.96 -14.37
C VAL A 150 7.39 -6.07 -12.97
N LEU A 151 8.21 -5.92 -11.92
CA LEU A 151 7.71 -5.87 -10.54
C LEU A 151 6.74 -4.70 -10.34
N ALA A 152 7.10 -3.50 -10.79
CA ALA A 152 6.28 -2.30 -10.67
C ALA A 152 4.93 -2.45 -11.37
N GLN A 153 4.91 -3.09 -12.55
CA GLN A 153 3.66 -3.41 -13.27
C GLN A 153 2.79 -4.40 -12.49
N ARG A 154 3.38 -5.48 -11.97
CA ARG A 154 2.64 -6.48 -11.16
C ARG A 154 2.12 -5.89 -9.85
N LEU A 155 2.89 -5.02 -9.21
CA LEU A 155 2.46 -4.29 -8.01
C LEU A 155 1.37 -3.28 -8.33
N ARG A 156 1.42 -2.63 -9.50
CA ARG A 156 0.34 -1.74 -9.97
C ARG A 156 -0.99 -2.48 -10.04
N ASP A 157 -1.01 -3.70 -10.59
CA ASP A 157 -2.23 -4.52 -10.65
C ASP A 157 -2.79 -4.83 -9.25
N ILE A 158 -1.91 -5.15 -8.29
CA ILE A 158 -2.31 -5.41 -6.90
C ILE A 158 -2.85 -4.14 -6.25
N VAL A 159 -2.19 -3.01 -6.42
CA VAL A 159 -2.61 -1.72 -5.84
C VAL A 159 -3.96 -1.26 -6.40
N VAL A 160 -4.27 -1.54 -7.67
CA VAL A 160 -5.61 -1.27 -8.22
C VAL A 160 -6.69 -2.07 -7.49
N LEU A 161 -6.41 -3.33 -7.11
CA LEU A 161 -7.35 -4.14 -6.32
C LEU A 161 -7.48 -3.58 -4.91
N LEU A 162 -6.37 -3.29 -4.23
CA LEU A 162 -6.38 -2.69 -2.89
C LEU A 162 -7.19 -1.39 -2.83
N ARG A 163 -7.03 -0.53 -3.85
CA ARG A 163 -7.81 0.71 -3.99
C ARG A 163 -9.31 0.45 -4.14
N ARG A 164 -9.71 -0.59 -4.88
CA ARG A 164 -11.13 -0.95 -5.07
C ARG A 164 -11.75 -1.38 -3.74
N GLU A 165 -11.00 -2.13 -2.95
CA GLU A 165 -11.40 -2.64 -1.63
C GLU A 165 -11.17 -1.64 -0.47
N ASP A 166 -10.68 -0.43 -0.75
CA ASP A 166 -10.31 0.60 0.25
C ASP A 166 -9.32 0.11 1.32
N ILE A 167 -8.38 -0.77 0.93
CA ILE A 167 -7.37 -1.34 1.82
C ILE A 167 -6.08 -0.53 1.74
N ALA A 168 -5.83 0.26 2.77
CA ALA A 168 -4.59 1.04 2.88
C ALA A 168 -3.33 0.15 2.98
N LEU A 169 -2.20 0.70 2.54
CA LEU A 169 -0.90 0.04 2.46
C LEU A 169 0.21 0.94 3.01
N ASP A 170 1.20 0.33 3.67
CA ASP A 170 2.45 1.00 4.00
C ASP A 170 3.38 1.09 2.76
N HIS A 171 3.19 2.15 1.98
CA HIS A 171 4.01 2.42 0.80
C HIS A 171 5.45 2.80 1.16
N ALA A 172 5.71 3.27 2.38
CA ALA A 172 7.07 3.60 2.83
C ALA A 172 7.87 2.32 3.15
N LEU A 173 7.23 1.35 3.81
CA LEU A 173 7.77 0.00 3.95
C LEU A 173 8.01 -0.63 2.58
N LEU A 174 7.05 -0.50 1.65
CA LEU A 174 7.19 -1.01 0.29
C LEU A 174 8.40 -0.38 -0.41
N ALA A 175 8.66 0.93 -0.26
CA ALA A 175 9.85 1.57 -0.81
C ALA A 175 11.15 0.92 -0.30
N GLY A 176 11.28 0.69 1.01
CA GLY A 176 12.46 0.00 1.57
C GLY A 176 12.59 -1.45 1.09
N GLN A 177 11.46 -2.13 0.88
CA GLN A 177 11.45 -3.48 0.30
C GLN A 177 11.91 -3.46 -1.15
N LEU A 178 11.44 -2.52 -1.97
CA LEU A 178 11.86 -2.36 -3.36
C LEU A 178 13.34 -2.02 -3.47
N TYR A 179 13.87 -1.18 -2.59
CA TYR A 179 15.31 -0.95 -2.49
C TYR A 179 16.08 -2.25 -2.19
N THR A 180 15.57 -3.03 -1.24
CA THR A 180 16.20 -4.31 -0.86
C THR A 180 16.12 -5.32 -2.00
N TRP A 181 14.99 -5.39 -2.69
CA TRP A 181 14.68 -6.35 -3.76
C TRP A 181 15.71 -6.28 -4.89
N GLN A 182 16.15 -5.08 -5.23
CA GLN A 182 17.14 -4.80 -6.28
C GLN A 182 18.57 -5.27 -5.95
N ARG A 183 18.85 -5.68 -4.71
CA ARG A 183 20.19 -6.15 -4.31
C ARG A 183 20.36 -7.64 -4.59
N PRO A 184 21.60 -8.13 -4.78
CA PRO A 184 21.88 -9.56 -4.84
C PRO A 184 21.29 -10.30 -3.63
N GLY A 185 20.50 -11.35 -3.86
CA GLY A 185 19.78 -12.10 -2.82
C GLY A 185 18.62 -11.35 -2.14
N GLY A 186 18.36 -10.10 -2.54
CA GLY A 186 17.35 -9.23 -1.96
C GLY A 186 15.92 -9.68 -2.24
N ALA A 187 15.66 -10.20 -3.44
CA ALA A 187 14.35 -10.71 -3.83
C ALA A 187 13.84 -11.81 -2.88
N ASP A 188 14.71 -12.73 -2.47
CA ASP A 188 14.38 -13.81 -1.53
C ASP A 188 14.00 -13.27 -0.14
N LEU A 189 14.73 -12.27 0.34
CA LEU A 189 14.43 -11.61 1.62
C LEU A 189 13.06 -10.94 1.58
N VAL A 190 12.77 -10.21 0.51
CA VAL A 190 11.50 -9.49 0.33
C VAL A 190 10.34 -10.46 0.17
N ARG A 191 10.50 -11.55 -0.60
CA ARG A 191 9.47 -12.61 -0.68
C ARG A 191 9.17 -13.22 0.68
N ARG A 192 10.19 -13.49 1.50
CA ARG A 192 9.99 -13.97 2.88
C ARG A 192 9.25 -12.95 3.75
N GLU A 193 9.55 -11.66 3.61
CA GLU A 193 8.84 -10.59 4.32
C GLU A 193 7.36 -10.51 3.91
N TRP A 194 7.07 -10.57 2.61
CA TRP A 194 5.70 -10.59 2.12
C TRP A 194 4.94 -11.84 2.57
N GLY A 195 5.55 -13.02 2.50
CA GLY A 195 4.96 -14.26 3.01
C GLY A 195 4.67 -14.21 4.51
N ARG A 196 5.63 -13.73 5.32
CA ARG A 196 5.39 -13.53 6.76
C ARG A 196 4.26 -12.54 7.02
N SER A 197 4.23 -11.42 6.31
CA SER A 197 3.14 -10.43 6.43
C SER A 197 1.78 -11.01 6.04
N PHE A 198 1.72 -11.85 5.00
CA PHE A 198 0.50 -12.53 4.55
C PHE A 198 -0.07 -13.47 5.63
N HIS A 199 0.79 -14.24 6.29
CA HIS A 199 0.37 -15.16 7.37
C HIS A 199 0.21 -14.48 8.74
N ALA A 200 0.90 -13.37 8.98
CA ALA A 200 0.81 -12.63 10.24
C ALA A 200 -0.51 -11.87 10.38
N TRP A 201 -1.27 -11.69 9.30
CA TRP A 201 -2.61 -11.14 9.41
C TRP A 201 -3.58 -12.22 9.92
N HIS A 202 -4.14 -11.94 11.09
CA HIS A 202 -5.31 -12.59 11.67
C HIS A 202 -6.35 -11.49 11.89
N GLU A 203 -7.64 -11.77 11.72
CA GLU A 203 -8.68 -10.81 12.08
C GLU A 203 -8.51 -10.44 13.55
N ASN A 204 -8.17 -9.18 13.83
CA ASN A 204 -8.32 -8.64 15.18
C ASN A 204 -9.83 -8.46 15.42
N PRO A 205 -10.42 -9.04 16.48
CA PRO A 205 -11.84 -8.87 16.79
C PRO A 205 -12.28 -7.41 16.91
N ASN A 206 -11.33 -6.51 17.19
CA ASN A 206 -11.54 -5.07 17.33
C ASN A 206 -11.78 -4.34 15.99
N ASP A 207 -11.35 -4.89 14.85
CA ASP A 207 -11.58 -4.26 13.53
C ASP A 207 -13.05 -4.40 13.10
N ARG A 208 -13.77 -5.43 13.59
CA ARG A 208 -15.23 -5.55 13.39
C ARG A 208 -16.03 -4.47 14.11
N ALA A 209 -15.52 -3.95 15.24
CA ALA A 209 -16.25 -2.97 16.05
C ALA A 209 -16.22 -1.54 15.47
N THR A 210 -15.38 -1.28 14.46
CA THR A 210 -15.24 0.06 13.84
C THR A 210 -15.94 0.16 12.47
N ALA A 211 -16.52 -0.92 11.96
CA ALA A 211 -17.41 -0.84 10.80
C ALA A 211 -18.73 -0.20 11.27
N PRO A 212 -19.20 0.91 10.66
CA PRO A 212 -20.53 1.42 10.98
C PRO A 212 -21.53 0.34 10.61
N ALA A 213 -22.27 -0.14 11.61
CA ALA A 213 -23.45 -0.95 11.42
C ALA A 213 -24.43 -0.11 10.58
N SER A 214 -24.40 -0.29 9.26
CA SER A 214 -25.49 0.14 8.40
C SER A 214 -26.71 -0.61 8.91
N ALA A 215 -27.58 0.10 9.61
CA ALA A 215 -28.82 -0.39 10.14
C ALA A 215 -29.57 -1.13 9.03
N ALA A 216 -29.65 -2.44 9.18
CA ALA A 216 -30.58 -3.27 8.46
C ALA A 216 -31.98 -2.73 8.73
N GLU A 217 -32.69 -2.41 7.65
CA GLU A 217 -34.10 -2.07 7.65
C GLU A 217 -34.88 -3.10 8.48
N ALA A 218 -35.49 -2.63 9.57
CA ALA A 218 -36.50 -3.38 10.29
C ALA A 218 -37.78 -3.39 9.44
N GLY A 219 -37.87 -4.36 8.54
CA GLY A 219 -39.14 -4.75 7.93
C GLY A 219 -40.01 -5.43 8.99
N SER A 220 -41.08 -4.77 9.41
CA SER A 220 -42.16 -5.39 10.19
C SER A 220 -42.79 -6.55 9.41
N PRO A 221 -43.00 -7.72 10.03
CA PRO A 221 -43.85 -8.75 9.45
C PRO A 221 -45.28 -8.53 9.93
N ASP A 222 -46.19 -8.13 9.04
CA ASP A 222 -47.63 -8.18 9.31
C ASP A 222 -48.26 -9.37 8.56
N THR A 223 -48.37 -10.45 9.32
CA THR A 223 -49.57 -11.28 9.55
C THR A 223 -50.43 -11.77 8.36
N THR A 224 -50.47 -13.12 8.29
CA THR A 224 -51.57 -14.05 7.92
C THR A 224 -51.89 -14.39 6.46
N SER A 225 -51.71 -15.70 6.20
CA SER A 225 -52.22 -16.49 5.09
C SER A 225 -53.67 -16.94 5.37
N THR A 226 -54.56 -16.63 4.42
CA THR A 226 -55.66 -17.44 3.84
C THR A 226 -56.50 -18.40 4.71
N THR A 227 -57.83 -18.25 4.67
CA THR A 227 -58.72 -19.16 3.91
C THR A 227 -60.13 -18.57 3.73
N ASP A 228 -60.61 -18.74 2.51
CA ASP A 228 -61.92 -18.49 1.93
C ASP A 228 -62.97 -19.53 2.40
N THR A 229 -64.25 -19.16 2.52
CA THR A 229 -65.46 -19.96 2.15
C THR A 229 -66.74 -19.19 2.50
N ASP A 230 -67.46 -18.84 1.42
CA ASP A 230 -68.87 -18.46 1.29
C ASP A 230 -69.87 -19.40 2.02
N LYS A 231 -70.93 -18.86 2.66
CA LYS A 231 -72.35 -19.15 2.31
C LYS A 231 -73.43 -18.52 3.21
N ASP A 232 -74.47 -18.09 2.50
CA ASP A 232 -75.91 -18.05 2.80
C ASP A 232 -76.48 -16.97 3.76
N ALA A 233 -77.04 -15.93 3.13
CA ALA A 233 -78.17 -15.17 3.66
C ALA A 233 -79.25 -15.02 2.57
N SER A 234 -80.46 -15.49 2.94
CA SER A 234 -81.78 -15.30 2.30
C SER A 234 -82.12 -16.08 1.02
#